data_AF-A0A2D8JK98-F1
#
_entry.id   AF-A0A2D8JK98-F1
#
_cell.length_a   1.000
_cell.length_b   1.000
_cell.length_c   1.000
_cell.angle_alpha   90.00
_cell.angle_beta   90.00
_cell.angle_gamma   90.00
#
_symmetry.space_group_name_H-M   'P 1'
#
loop_
_entity.id
_entity.type
_entity.pdbx_description
1 polymer ?
#
loop_
_entity_poly.entity_id
_entity_poly.type
_entity_poly.pdbx_seq_one_letter_code
_entity_poly.pdbx_strand_id
1 'polypeptide(L)'
;MDKLYYLSNYLTKFVKKIIMNNQVILTAGQKALKINLDNTIYGSFVEVGAGQEVARNFFKVGSASGTIAKTMSAYDKDFSNAIYGKEKDNRYVSKSRLKNMLEHEYNLLEERLDRKKFKNTRYFAFANTITTINYDKTTRGHGWIGLRFQLNPLQKPSDFIFHIHLNDQDAKLQQDTIGIIGTNLVHACFNETDPKNILKRLYDNLAKDQFEVSMVEVMGPAFKNIDNRLLSLTLVKENMTNAVIFTPDGRNQQPADILYKKNILTLRGSFRPVTKVNIDMLERGLMVFKEDKKVTINNIQILFEITLSNLKADGEVDDQDFLDRADILCSLGYTVMIS
;
A
#
# COMPACT_ATOMS: atom_id res chain seq x y z
N MET A 1 -0.44 -35.53 -28.20
CA MET A 1 -1.42 -34.65 -27.53
C MET A 1 -0.79 -33.39 -26.95
N ASP A 2 0.51 -33.38 -26.61
CA ASP A 2 1.13 -32.27 -25.85
C ASP A 2 1.38 -30.98 -26.64
N LYS A 3 1.65 -31.04 -27.96
CA LYS A 3 1.90 -29.83 -28.76
C LYS A 3 0.66 -28.94 -28.93
N LEU A 4 -0.54 -29.53 -29.02
CA LEU A 4 -1.80 -28.79 -29.13
C LEU A 4 -2.19 -28.12 -27.81
N TYR A 5 -1.88 -28.76 -26.67
CA TYR A 5 -2.10 -28.20 -25.34
C TYR A 5 -1.17 -27.03 -25.04
N TYR A 6 0.11 -27.14 -25.43
CA TYR A 6 1.07 -26.03 -25.32
C TYR A 6 0.69 -24.83 -26.20
N LEU A 7 0.30 -25.08 -27.46
CA LEU A 7 -0.16 -24.00 -28.35
C LEU A 7 -1.44 -23.34 -27.83
N SER A 8 -2.39 -24.12 -27.30
CA SER A 8 -3.62 -23.60 -26.70
C SER A 8 -3.31 -22.67 -25.52
N ASN A 9 -2.47 -23.10 -24.57
CA ASN A 9 -2.07 -22.27 -23.43
C ASN A 9 -1.29 -21.01 -23.85
N TYR A 10 -0.45 -21.12 -24.87
CA TYR A 10 0.29 -19.97 -25.40
C TYR A 10 -0.64 -18.96 -26.07
N LEU A 11 -1.59 -19.44 -26.90
CA LEU A 11 -2.63 -18.62 -27.52
C LEU A 11 -3.54 -17.97 -26.48
N THR A 12 -3.94 -18.68 -25.42
CA THR A 12 -4.75 -18.10 -24.34
C THR A 12 -3.99 -17.02 -23.58
N LYS A 13 -2.70 -17.21 -23.28
CA LYS A 13 -1.85 -16.16 -22.68
C LYS A 13 -1.66 -14.98 -23.62
N PHE A 14 -1.46 -15.24 -24.92
CA PHE A 14 -1.25 -14.21 -25.93
C PHE A 14 -2.52 -13.38 -26.18
N VAL A 15 -3.68 -14.01 -26.27
CA VAL A 15 -4.98 -13.35 -26.38
C VAL A 15 -5.32 -12.58 -25.10
N LYS A 16 -5.07 -13.13 -23.90
CA LYS A 16 -5.19 -12.34 -22.65
C LYS A 16 -4.27 -11.13 -22.64
N LYS A 17 -3.03 -11.26 -23.14
CA LYS A 17 -2.07 -10.15 -23.24
C LYS A 17 -2.53 -9.08 -24.25
N ILE A 18 -3.11 -9.48 -25.39
CA ILE A 18 -3.70 -8.55 -26.37
C ILE A 18 -4.94 -7.84 -25.80
N ILE A 19 -5.83 -8.58 -25.11
CA ILE A 19 -7.03 -8.01 -24.49
C ILE A 19 -6.66 -7.06 -23.34
N MET A 20 -5.64 -7.38 -22.55
CA MET A 20 -5.09 -6.47 -21.53
C MET A 20 -4.44 -5.21 -22.16
N ASN A 21 -3.77 -5.35 -23.31
CA ASN A 21 -3.15 -4.21 -24.01
C ASN A 21 -4.15 -3.30 -24.76
N ASN A 22 -5.38 -3.75 -25.01
CA ASN A 22 -6.42 -2.96 -25.68
C ASN A 22 -7.44 -2.32 -24.73
N GLN A 23 -7.20 -2.36 -23.41
CA GLN A 23 -8.01 -1.58 -22.49
C GLN A 23 -7.57 -0.12 -22.53
N VAL A 24 -8.46 0.76 -23.00
CA VAL A 24 -8.29 2.20 -22.91
C VAL A 24 -8.08 2.58 -21.44
N ILE A 25 -6.87 3.05 -21.12
CA ILE A 25 -6.56 3.55 -19.78
C ILE A 25 -7.31 4.87 -19.60
N LEU A 26 -8.27 4.88 -18.68
CA LEU A 26 -9.07 6.07 -18.37
C LEU A 26 -8.22 7.09 -17.61
N THR A 27 -8.38 8.37 -17.93
CA THR A 27 -7.78 9.46 -17.15
C THR A 27 -8.39 9.53 -15.74
N ALA A 28 -7.72 10.19 -14.80
CA ALA A 28 -8.27 10.41 -13.45
C ALA A 28 -9.65 11.07 -13.51
N GLY A 29 -9.84 12.08 -14.38
CA GLY A 29 -11.14 12.72 -14.58
C GLY A 29 -12.23 11.75 -15.09
N GLN A 30 -11.92 10.91 -16.07
CA GLN A 30 -12.89 9.91 -16.57
C GLN A 30 -13.25 8.87 -15.49
N LYS A 31 -12.28 8.46 -14.67
CA LYS A 31 -12.51 7.57 -13.53
C LYS A 31 -13.38 8.22 -12.46
N ALA A 32 -13.08 9.46 -12.09
CA ALA A 32 -13.87 10.24 -11.14
C ALA A 32 -15.31 10.43 -11.65
N LEU A 33 -15.49 10.74 -12.94
CA LEU A 33 -16.81 10.90 -13.55
C LEU A 33 -17.62 9.60 -13.49
N LYS A 34 -16.99 8.45 -13.81
CA LYS A 34 -17.66 7.15 -13.68
C LYS A 34 -18.16 6.88 -12.28
N ILE A 35 -17.36 7.20 -11.26
CA ILE A 35 -17.78 7.06 -9.86
C ILE A 35 -18.89 8.05 -9.53
N ASN A 36 -18.79 9.31 -9.99
CA ASN A 36 -19.83 10.33 -9.78
C ASN A 36 -21.19 9.99 -10.41
N LEU A 37 -21.19 9.20 -11.48
CA LEU A 37 -22.42 8.76 -12.15
C LEU A 37 -23.02 7.49 -11.53
N ASP A 38 -22.28 6.79 -10.66
CA ASP A 38 -22.78 5.62 -9.94
C ASP A 38 -23.48 6.06 -8.65
N ASN A 39 -24.80 6.18 -8.72
CA ASN A 39 -25.67 6.58 -7.60
C ASN A 39 -25.68 5.58 -6.43
N THR A 40 -24.96 4.45 -6.54
CA THR A 40 -24.78 3.50 -5.44
C THR A 40 -23.51 3.77 -4.63
N ILE A 41 -22.62 4.68 -5.05
CA ILE A 41 -21.37 4.98 -4.35
C ILE A 41 -21.47 6.35 -3.69
N TYR A 42 -21.32 6.40 -2.37
CA TYR A 42 -21.43 7.66 -1.62
C TYR A 42 -20.47 7.68 -0.43
N GLY A 43 -19.78 8.79 -0.19
CA GLY A 43 -18.73 8.77 0.81
C GLY A 43 -18.09 10.10 1.11
N SER A 44 -16.96 10.06 1.82
CA SER A 44 -16.20 11.24 2.21
C SER A 44 -14.75 11.19 1.77
N PHE A 45 -14.16 12.37 1.62
CA PHE A 45 -12.73 12.57 1.35
C PHE A 45 -12.10 13.39 2.46
N VAL A 46 -11.05 12.87 3.08
CA VAL A 46 -10.27 13.63 4.08
C VAL A 46 -8.79 13.60 3.76
N GLU A 47 -8.24 14.76 3.43
CA GLU A 47 -6.90 14.87 2.89
C GLU A 47 -6.07 15.80 3.77
N VAL A 48 -4.93 15.33 4.27
CA VAL A 48 -4.04 16.12 5.14
C VAL A 48 -2.64 16.18 4.53
N GLY A 49 -2.12 17.41 4.42
CA GLY A 49 -0.72 17.72 4.14
C GLY A 49 -0.32 17.88 2.67
N ALA A 50 -1.13 17.41 1.71
CA ALA A 50 -0.83 17.50 0.28
C ALA A 50 -1.99 18.03 -0.58
N GLY A 51 -2.75 18.99 -0.06
CA GLY A 51 -3.91 19.57 -0.72
C GLY A 51 -5.15 18.69 -0.60
N GLN A 52 -6.18 19.03 -1.37
CA GLN A 52 -7.40 18.24 -1.52
C GLN A 52 -7.58 17.82 -2.98
N GLU A 53 -6.49 17.35 -3.59
CA GLU A 53 -6.43 17.09 -5.03
C GLU A 53 -7.27 15.88 -5.45
N VAL A 54 -7.47 14.91 -4.55
CA VAL A 54 -8.36 13.78 -4.85
C VAL A 54 -9.79 14.28 -4.94
N ALA A 55 -10.31 14.95 -3.90
CA ALA A 55 -11.66 15.52 -3.94
C ALA A 55 -11.83 16.50 -5.12
N ARG A 56 -10.79 17.28 -5.45
CA ARG A 56 -10.80 18.21 -6.58
C ARG A 56 -11.06 17.53 -7.91
N ASN A 57 -10.50 16.34 -8.16
CA ASN A 57 -10.77 15.58 -9.38
C ASN A 57 -12.25 15.20 -9.52
N PHE A 58 -12.91 14.86 -8.42
CA PHE A 58 -14.34 14.54 -8.40
C PHE A 58 -15.21 15.80 -8.54
N PHE A 59 -14.82 16.94 -7.97
CA PHE A 59 -15.57 18.18 -8.16
C PHE A 59 -15.50 18.71 -9.60
N LYS A 60 -14.32 18.69 -10.22
CA LYS A 60 -14.10 19.27 -11.57
C LYS A 60 -14.92 18.60 -12.68
N VAL A 61 -15.26 17.33 -12.53
CA VAL A 61 -15.95 16.55 -13.56
C VAL A 61 -17.48 16.61 -13.47
N GLY A 62 -18.02 17.26 -12.44
CA GLY A 62 -19.48 17.38 -12.23
C GLY A 62 -20.12 16.13 -11.61
N SER A 63 -21.41 16.21 -11.29
CA SER A 63 -22.21 15.16 -10.62
C SER A 63 -21.70 14.71 -9.23
N ALA A 64 -20.77 15.44 -8.63
CA ALA A 64 -20.21 15.09 -7.33
C ALA A 64 -21.22 15.07 -6.17
N SER A 65 -22.36 15.76 -6.28
CA SER A 65 -23.41 15.77 -5.24
C SER A 65 -24.02 14.38 -5.00
N GLY A 66 -23.97 13.50 -6.00
CA GLY A 66 -24.42 12.10 -5.91
C GLY A 66 -23.39 11.16 -5.27
N THR A 67 -22.19 11.64 -4.95
CA THR A 67 -21.05 10.80 -4.50
C THR A 67 -20.37 11.32 -3.24
N ILE A 68 -20.29 12.65 -3.07
CA ILE A 68 -19.56 13.27 -1.96
C ILE A 68 -20.54 13.74 -0.90
N ALA A 69 -20.52 13.08 0.25
CA ALA A 69 -21.21 13.50 1.47
C ALA A 69 -20.46 14.63 2.19
N LYS A 70 -19.13 14.52 2.26
CA LYS A 70 -18.27 15.48 2.97
C LYS A 70 -16.87 15.46 2.38
N THR A 71 -16.24 16.63 2.30
CA THR A 71 -14.79 16.76 2.12
C THR A 71 -14.20 17.57 3.27
N MET A 72 -12.98 17.24 3.71
CA MET A 72 -12.33 17.93 4.82
C MET A 72 -10.80 17.92 4.68
N SER A 73 -10.16 18.96 5.23
CA SER A 73 -8.73 18.98 5.48
C SER A 73 -8.40 19.60 6.83
N ALA A 74 -7.63 18.88 7.65
CA ALA A 74 -7.20 19.32 8.98
C ALA A 74 -5.67 19.45 9.03
N TYR A 75 -5.16 20.58 8.54
CA TYR A 75 -3.72 20.88 8.43
C TYR A 75 -3.07 21.18 9.77
N ASP A 76 -3.74 21.96 10.61
CA ASP A 76 -3.22 22.28 11.93
C ASP A 76 -3.21 21.03 12.81
N LYS A 77 -2.09 20.82 13.50
CA LYS A 77 -1.85 19.64 14.33
C LYS A 77 -2.87 19.50 15.45
N ASP A 78 -3.23 20.60 16.12
CA ASP A 78 -4.13 20.56 17.26
C ASP A 78 -5.58 20.40 16.82
N PHE A 79 -5.98 21.04 15.71
CA PHE A 79 -7.26 20.75 15.07
C PHE A 79 -7.37 19.28 14.65
N SER A 80 -6.34 18.77 13.99
CA SER A 80 -6.31 17.39 13.54
C SER A 80 -6.38 16.44 14.75
N ASN A 81 -5.66 16.73 15.83
CA ASN A 81 -5.69 15.96 17.09
C ASN A 81 -7.04 15.97 17.78
N ALA A 82 -7.75 17.09 17.78
CA ALA A 82 -9.09 17.19 18.37
C ALA A 82 -10.10 16.27 17.67
N ILE A 83 -9.87 15.95 16.39
CA ILE A 83 -10.78 15.16 15.57
C ILE A 83 -10.38 13.68 15.54
N TYR A 84 -9.10 13.39 15.32
CA TYR A 84 -8.60 12.01 15.09
C TYR A 84 -7.78 11.45 16.25
N GLY A 85 -7.70 12.15 17.38
CA GLY A 85 -6.89 11.77 18.55
C GLY A 85 -5.42 12.16 18.42
N LYS A 86 -4.64 12.00 19.50
CA LYS A 86 -3.20 12.31 19.54
C LYS A 86 -2.36 11.09 19.18
N GLU A 87 -1.34 11.26 18.34
CA GLU A 87 -0.37 10.19 18.04
C GLU A 87 0.65 10.03 19.18
N LYS A 88 0.93 8.78 19.57
CA LYS A 88 1.78 8.44 20.73
C LYS A 88 3.23 8.92 20.60
N ASP A 89 3.74 8.94 19.38
CA ASP A 89 5.13 9.28 19.04
C ASP A 89 5.25 10.67 18.37
N ASN A 90 4.16 11.45 18.34
CA ASN A 90 4.08 12.73 17.64
C ASN A 90 4.39 12.64 16.12
N ARG A 91 4.31 11.46 15.49
CA ARG A 91 4.45 11.28 14.03
C ARG A 91 3.07 11.33 13.37
N TYR A 92 2.81 12.40 12.62
CA TYR A 92 1.50 12.65 12.00
C TYR A 92 1.32 11.98 10.64
N VAL A 93 2.42 11.74 9.93
CA VAL A 93 2.45 10.92 8.71
C VAL A 93 2.65 9.47 9.13
N SER A 94 1.58 8.84 9.63
CA SER A 94 1.61 7.48 10.17
C SER A 94 0.41 6.65 9.73
N LYS A 95 0.58 5.33 9.72
CA LYS A 95 -0.50 4.37 9.45
C LYS A 95 -1.60 4.45 10.49
N SER A 96 -1.22 4.62 11.76
CA SER A 96 -2.13 4.80 12.89
C SER A 96 -3.06 5.98 12.64
N ARG A 97 -2.49 7.13 12.27
CA ARG A 97 -3.25 8.33 11.94
C ARG A 97 -4.23 8.10 10.79
N LEU A 98 -3.76 7.50 9.70
CA LEU A 98 -4.63 7.18 8.57
C LEU A 98 -5.83 6.31 8.99
N LYS A 99 -5.60 5.27 9.81
CA LYS A 99 -6.66 4.38 10.29
C LYS A 99 -7.68 5.14 11.15
N ASN A 100 -7.22 6.01 12.06
CA ASN A 100 -8.11 6.85 12.87
C ASN A 100 -8.97 7.78 12.00
N MET A 101 -8.39 8.35 10.93
CA MET A 101 -9.13 9.17 9.96
C MET A 101 -10.19 8.36 9.23
N LEU A 102 -9.82 7.20 8.66
CA LEU A 102 -10.75 6.31 7.96
C LEU A 102 -11.90 5.87 8.86
N GLU A 103 -11.61 5.51 10.11
CA GLU A 103 -12.60 5.06 11.07
C GLU A 103 -13.56 6.16 11.49
N HIS A 104 -13.04 7.31 11.90
CA HIS A 104 -13.85 8.45 12.28
C HIS A 104 -14.80 8.86 11.15
N GLU A 105 -14.25 9.03 9.94
CA GLU A 105 -14.97 9.54 8.79
C GLU A 105 -16.02 8.57 8.27
N TYR A 106 -15.72 7.27 8.29
CA TYR A 106 -16.68 6.25 7.93
C TYR A 106 -17.83 6.15 8.94
N ASN A 107 -17.52 6.21 10.24
CA ASN A 107 -18.54 6.15 11.29
C ASN A 107 -19.51 7.32 11.21
N LEU A 108 -19.04 8.53 10.84
CA LEU A 108 -19.91 9.69 10.61
C LEU A 108 -20.92 9.46 9.48
N LEU A 109 -20.58 8.67 8.45
CA LEU A 109 -21.52 8.33 7.38
C LEU A 109 -22.64 7.43 7.91
N GLU A 110 -22.30 6.38 8.68
CA GLU A 110 -23.28 5.48 9.28
C GLU A 110 -24.16 6.18 10.34
N GLU A 111 -23.60 7.13 11.08
CA GLU A 111 -24.32 7.89 12.11
C GLU A 111 -25.32 8.88 11.50
N ARG A 112 -24.92 9.60 10.44
CA ARG A 112 -25.66 10.76 9.95
C ARG A 112 -26.58 10.45 8.75
N LEU A 113 -26.30 9.39 8.00
CA LEU A 113 -27.08 9.03 6.83
C LEU A 113 -28.13 7.97 7.17
N ASP A 114 -29.40 8.32 7.00
CA ASP A 114 -30.50 7.39 7.23
C ASP A 114 -30.48 6.25 6.20
N ARG A 115 -30.18 5.03 6.66
CA ARG A 115 -30.18 3.82 5.83
C ARG A 115 -31.52 3.53 5.17
N LYS A 116 -32.64 4.09 5.63
CA LYS A 116 -33.93 4.01 4.90
C LYS A 116 -33.92 4.78 3.58
N LYS A 117 -33.15 5.87 3.49
CA LYS A 117 -32.95 6.66 2.26
C LYS A 117 -31.80 6.09 1.42
N PHE A 118 -30.75 5.59 2.06
CA PHE A 118 -29.51 5.09 1.43
C PHE A 118 -29.41 3.55 1.43
N LYS A 119 -30.51 2.85 1.14
CA LYS A 119 -30.60 1.37 1.27
C LYS A 119 -29.63 0.63 0.36
N ASN A 120 -29.47 1.11 -0.87
CA ASN A 120 -28.64 0.47 -1.89
C ASN A 120 -27.26 1.14 -2.03
N THR A 121 -26.88 1.96 -1.04
CA THR A 121 -25.66 2.75 -1.10
C THR A 121 -24.50 2.03 -0.43
N ARG A 122 -23.41 1.92 -1.16
CA ARG A 122 -22.10 1.46 -0.74
C ARG A 122 -21.30 2.66 -0.24
N TYR A 123 -21.03 2.68 1.05
CA TYR A 123 -20.27 3.77 1.66
C TYR A 123 -18.78 3.63 1.45
N PHE A 124 -18.10 4.77 1.30
CA PHE A 124 -16.64 4.85 1.40
C PHE A 124 -16.17 6.04 2.24
N ALA A 125 -15.01 5.91 2.85
CA ALA A 125 -14.22 7.01 3.37
C ALA A 125 -12.83 6.91 2.77
N PHE A 126 -12.42 7.93 2.02
CA PHE A 126 -11.06 8.09 1.56
C PHE A 126 -10.28 8.96 2.54
N ALA A 127 -9.06 8.56 2.86
CA ALA A 127 -8.17 9.39 3.66
C ALA A 127 -6.73 9.35 3.16
N ASN A 128 -6.01 10.45 3.36
CA ASN A 128 -4.55 10.47 3.27
C ASN A 128 -3.90 11.37 4.33
N THR A 129 -2.71 10.96 4.78
CA THR A 129 -1.78 11.79 5.54
C THR A 129 -0.43 11.76 4.82
N ILE A 130 -0.08 12.87 4.17
CA ILE A 130 1.09 12.99 3.29
C ILE A 130 1.91 14.20 3.71
N THR A 131 3.24 14.09 3.63
CA THR A 131 4.12 15.26 3.52
C THR A 131 4.65 15.34 2.09
N THR A 132 4.57 16.52 1.47
CA THR A 132 5.27 16.76 0.20
C THR A 132 6.74 17.08 0.44
N ILE A 133 7.53 17.12 -0.64
CA ILE A 133 8.88 17.66 -0.61
C ILE A 133 8.87 19.08 -0.01
N ASN A 134 9.83 19.35 0.86
CA ASN A 134 10.02 20.67 1.45
C ASN A 134 10.76 21.61 0.48
N TYR A 135 10.65 22.91 0.73
CA TYR A 135 11.21 23.94 -0.16
C TYR A 135 12.74 23.82 -0.31
N ASP A 136 13.43 23.47 0.77
CA ASP A 136 14.87 23.21 0.83
C ASP A 136 15.27 21.81 0.32
N LYS A 137 14.30 20.96 -0.07
CA LYS A 137 14.48 19.63 -0.66
C LYS A 137 15.34 18.66 0.17
N THR A 138 15.40 18.86 1.48
CA THR A 138 16.12 17.98 2.41
C THR A 138 15.31 16.74 2.83
N THR A 139 13.99 16.78 2.68
CA THR A 139 13.09 15.67 2.99
C THR A 139 12.27 15.27 1.77
N ARG A 140 12.25 13.98 1.45
CA ARG A 140 11.44 13.43 0.36
C ARG A 140 9.96 13.39 0.74
N GLY A 141 9.09 13.60 -0.23
CA GLY A 141 7.65 13.45 -0.03
C GLY A 141 7.28 11.98 0.20
N HIS A 142 6.40 11.73 1.16
CA HIS A 142 5.91 10.37 1.46
C HIS A 142 4.62 10.42 2.27
N GLY A 143 3.94 9.29 2.36
CA GLY A 143 2.90 9.11 3.36
C GLY A 143 1.90 8.02 3.06
N TRP A 144 0.81 8.04 3.82
CA TRP A 144 -0.19 6.98 3.86
C TRP A 144 -1.46 7.41 3.13
N ILE A 145 -1.97 6.52 2.28
CA ILE A 145 -3.24 6.67 1.56
C ILE A 145 -4.09 5.44 1.85
N GLY A 146 -5.40 5.63 2.03
CA GLY A 146 -6.30 4.51 2.19
C GLY A 146 -7.74 4.80 1.79
N LEU A 147 -8.45 3.71 1.52
CA LEU A 147 -9.88 3.70 1.27
C LEU A 147 -10.52 2.64 2.15
N ARG A 148 -11.50 3.07 2.97
CA ARG A 148 -12.44 2.20 3.65
C ARG A 148 -13.71 2.15 2.84
N PHE A 149 -14.18 0.99 2.39
CA PHE A 149 -15.30 0.90 1.45
C PHE A 149 -16.15 -0.37 1.59
N GLN A 150 -17.39 -0.29 1.10
CA GLN A 150 -18.32 -1.41 0.99
C GLN A 150 -18.38 -1.94 -0.45
N LEU A 151 -18.25 -3.25 -0.65
CA LEU A 151 -18.58 -3.87 -1.94
C LEU A 151 -20.08 -4.05 -2.13
N ASN A 152 -20.80 -4.38 -1.06
CA ASN A 152 -22.25 -4.47 -1.04
C ASN A 152 -22.83 -3.55 0.04
N PRO A 153 -24.02 -2.96 -0.18
CA PRO A 153 -24.70 -2.17 0.85
C PRO A 153 -24.85 -2.95 2.16
N LEU A 154 -24.72 -2.28 3.29
CA LEU A 154 -24.84 -2.84 4.65
C LEU A 154 -23.79 -3.89 5.04
N GLN A 155 -22.84 -4.20 4.16
CA GLN A 155 -21.72 -5.07 4.49
C GLN A 155 -20.74 -4.35 5.44
N LYS A 156 -20.03 -5.10 6.29
CA LYS A 156 -18.86 -4.54 6.98
C LYS A 156 -17.86 -4.00 5.95
N PRO A 157 -17.26 -2.83 6.18
CA PRO A 157 -16.33 -2.26 5.22
C PRO A 157 -15.02 -3.05 5.16
N SER A 158 -14.31 -2.88 4.06
CA SER A 158 -12.95 -3.36 3.85
C SER A 158 -12.01 -2.15 3.69
N ASP A 159 -10.76 -2.32 4.10
CA ASP A 159 -9.74 -1.29 4.01
C ASP A 159 -8.70 -1.70 2.97
N PHE A 160 -8.34 -0.77 2.09
CA PHE A 160 -7.16 -0.86 1.23
C PHE A 160 -6.25 0.30 1.59
N ILE A 161 -5.09 0.01 2.18
CA ILE A 161 -4.16 1.00 2.74
C ILE A 161 -2.77 0.76 2.16
N PHE A 162 -2.06 1.82 1.80
CA PHE A 162 -0.67 1.72 1.35
C PHE A 162 0.13 2.96 1.71
N HIS A 163 1.46 2.80 1.70
CA HIS A 163 2.42 3.88 1.90
C HIS A 163 3.19 4.14 0.61
N ILE A 164 3.35 5.42 0.27
CA ILE A 164 4.08 5.84 -0.92
C ILE A 164 5.31 6.69 -0.59
N HIS A 165 6.30 6.63 -1.47
CA HIS A 165 7.33 7.65 -1.61
C HIS A 165 7.12 8.40 -2.93
N LEU A 166 7.24 9.72 -2.88
CA LEU A 166 7.06 10.60 -4.03
C LEU A 166 8.42 11.06 -4.53
N ASN A 167 8.64 10.92 -5.83
CA ASN A 167 9.92 11.20 -6.49
C ASN A 167 9.86 12.46 -7.36
N ASP A 168 8.67 13.03 -7.59
CA ASP A 168 8.53 14.31 -8.30
C ASP A 168 9.31 15.42 -7.57
N GLN A 169 9.88 16.34 -8.36
CA GLN A 169 10.89 17.32 -7.89
C GLN A 169 10.32 18.58 -7.22
N ASP A 170 8.99 18.75 -7.24
CA ASP A 170 8.29 19.91 -6.70
C ASP A 170 6.97 19.48 -6.03
N ALA A 171 6.58 20.20 -4.97
CA ALA A 171 5.40 19.91 -4.18
C ALA A 171 4.10 19.95 -5.01
N LYS A 172 3.97 20.85 -5.99
CA LYS A 172 2.77 20.94 -6.84
C LYS A 172 2.60 19.69 -7.71
N LEU A 173 3.70 19.20 -8.30
CA LEU A 173 3.66 17.95 -9.08
C LEU A 173 3.29 16.77 -8.18
N GLN A 174 3.84 16.72 -6.97
CA GLN A 174 3.48 15.70 -5.99
C GLN A 174 1.99 15.75 -5.62
N GLN A 175 1.41 16.93 -5.44
CA GLN A 175 -0.03 17.11 -5.19
C GLN A 175 -0.87 16.57 -6.35
N ASP A 176 -0.52 16.91 -7.59
CA ASP A 176 -1.20 16.40 -8.79
C ASP A 176 -1.10 14.85 -8.88
N THR A 177 0.09 14.30 -8.64
CA THR A 177 0.34 12.84 -8.58
C THR A 177 -0.54 12.17 -7.52
N ILE A 178 -0.61 12.71 -6.30
CA ILE A 178 -1.47 12.19 -5.22
C ILE A 178 -2.95 12.24 -5.62
N GLY A 179 -3.40 13.32 -6.26
CA GLY A 179 -4.75 13.46 -6.78
C GLY A 179 -5.11 12.32 -7.75
N ILE A 180 -4.19 11.98 -8.66
CA ILE A 180 -4.35 10.86 -9.60
C ILE A 180 -4.34 9.52 -8.86
N ILE A 181 -3.39 9.28 -7.94
CA ILE A 181 -3.29 8.05 -7.14
C ILE A 181 -4.58 7.78 -6.36
N GLY A 182 -5.08 8.78 -5.62
CA GLY A 182 -6.29 8.62 -4.81
C GLY A 182 -7.53 8.37 -5.67
N THR A 183 -7.64 9.04 -6.83
CA THR A 183 -8.73 8.82 -7.79
C THR A 183 -8.66 7.41 -8.38
N ASN A 184 -7.45 6.96 -8.74
CA ASN A 184 -7.20 5.61 -9.22
C ASN A 184 -7.58 4.56 -8.17
N LEU A 185 -7.24 4.79 -6.90
CA LEU A 185 -7.59 3.91 -5.78
C LEU A 185 -9.11 3.77 -5.62
N VAL A 186 -9.83 4.90 -5.53
CA VAL A 186 -11.30 4.89 -5.36
C VAL A 186 -11.94 4.12 -6.51
N HIS A 187 -11.56 4.46 -7.75
CA HIS A 187 -12.09 3.76 -8.91
C HIS A 187 -11.77 2.26 -8.90
N ALA A 188 -10.51 1.89 -8.64
CA ALA A 188 -10.08 0.49 -8.66
C ALA A 188 -10.78 -0.35 -7.59
N CYS A 189 -10.94 0.15 -6.35
CA CYS A 189 -11.60 -0.60 -5.28
C CYS A 189 -13.07 -0.95 -5.58
N PHE A 190 -13.76 -0.14 -6.41
CA PHE A 190 -15.14 -0.40 -6.81
C PHE A 190 -15.28 -1.18 -8.12
N ASN A 191 -14.19 -1.39 -8.87
CA ASN A 191 -14.23 -1.99 -10.21
C ASN A 191 -13.33 -3.23 -10.36
N GLU A 192 -12.45 -3.51 -9.39
CA GLU A 192 -11.54 -4.65 -9.39
C GLU A 192 -11.76 -5.49 -8.12
N THR A 193 -11.61 -6.81 -8.24
CA THR A 193 -11.76 -7.75 -7.12
C THR A 193 -10.40 -8.26 -6.62
N ASP A 194 -9.41 -8.37 -7.50
CA ASP A 194 -8.06 -8.78 -7.15
C ASP A 194 -7.23 -7.57 -6.67
N PRO A 195 -6.74 -7.56 -5.41
CA PRO A 195 -5.91 -6.46 -4.91
C PRO A 195 -4.62 -6.26 -5.71
N LYS A 196 -4.09 -7.30 -6.38
CA LYS A 196 -2.94 -7.14 -7.28
C LYS A 196 -3.29 -6.27 -8.49
N ASN A 197 -4.51 -6.34 -9.00
CA ASN A 197 -4.99 -5.45 -10.06
C ASN A 197 -5.23 -4.04 -9.52
N ILE A 198 -5.79 -3.89 -8.31
CA ILE A 198 -5.93 -2.57 -7.67
C ILE A 198 -4.57 -1.86 -7.60
N LEU A 199 -3.51 -2.55 -7.14
CA LEU A 199 -2.14 -2.01 -7.12
C LEU A 199 -1.66 -1.56 -8.50
N LYS A 200 -1.89 -2.37 -9.54
CA LYS A 200 -1.50 -2.01 -10.91
C LYS A 200 -2.23 -0.75 -11.39
N ARG A 201 -3.53 -0.63 -11.08
CA ARG A 201 -4.37 0.51 -11.46
C ARG A 201 -3.98 1.82 -10.78
N LEU A 202 -3.27 1.77 -9.64
CA LEU A 202 -2.73 2.99 -9.00
C LEU A 202 -1.83 3.79 -9.95
N TYR A 203 -1.11 3.10 -10.85
CA TYR A 203 -0.19 3.69 -11.83
C TYR A 203 -0.86 4.12 -13.14
N ASP A 204 -2.18 3.99 -13.29
CA ASP A 204 -2.83 4.42 -14.54
C ASP A 204 -2.64 5.92 -14.77
N ASN A 205 -2.03 6.27 -15.91
CA ASN A 205 -1.58 7.63 -16.29
C ASN A 205 -0.45 8.21 -15.43
N LEU A 206 0.29 7.36 -14.71
CA LEU A 206 1.49 7.74 -13.98
C LEU A 206 2.65 6.86 -14.40
N ALA A 207 3.84 7.45 -14.54
CA ALA A 207 5.06 6.70 -14.76
C ALA A 207 5.54 6.07 -13.44
N LYS A 208 6.18 4.90 -13.53
CA LYS A 208 6.63 4.14 -12.34
C LYS A 208 7.69 4.87 -11.52
N ASP A 209 8.43 5.79 -12.12
CA ASP A 209 9.47 6.59 -11.49
C ASP A 209 8.90 7.76 -10.68
N GLN A 210 7.64 8.17 -10.91
CA GLN A 210 7.01 9.28 -10.17
C GLN A 210 6.77 8.95 -8.69
N PHE A 211 6.46 7.69 -8.38
CA PHE A 211 6.24 7.25 -7.00
C PHE A 211 6.45 5.74 -6.82
N GLU A 212 6.80 5.38 -5.59
CA GLU A 212 6.97 3.99 -5.17
C GLU A 212 5.90 3.60 -4.16
N VAL A 213 5.32 2.41 -4.28
CA VAL A 213 4.46 1.82 -3.24
C VAL A 213 5.33 0.95 -2.35
N SER A 214 5.72 1.50 -1.21
CA SER A 214 6.66 0.86 -0.26
C SER A 214 6.03 -0.13 0.72
N MET A 215 4.70 -0.06 0.91
CA MET A 215 3.96 -0.94 1.81
C MET A 215 2.49 -0.97 1.38
N VAL A 216 1.83 -2.11 1.50
CA VAL A 216 0.39 -2.28 1.25
C VAL A 216 -0.22 -3.21 2.28
N GLU A 217 -1.41 -2.88 2.78
CA GLU A 217 -2.20 -3.73 3.66
C GLU A 217 -3.67 -3.67 3.24
N VAL A 218 -4.27 -4.84 3.10
CA VAL A 218 -5.69 -5.00 2.87
C VAL A 218 -6.35 -5.75 4.02
N MET A 219 -7.56 -5.33 4.38
CA MET A 219 -8.32 -5.88 5.50
C MET A 219 -9.82 -5.92 5.19
N GLY A 220 -10.55 -6.79 5.90
CA GLY A 220 -12.00 -6.85 5.82
C GLY A 220 -12.52 -7.85 4.78
N PRO A 221 -13.86 -7.95 4.62
CA PRO A 221 -14.49 -9.05 3.92
C PRO A 221 -14.21 -9.11 2.42
N ALA A 222 -13.84 -7.99 1.76
CA ALA A 222 -13.41 -7.99 0.36
C ALA A 222 -12.10 -8.76 0.14
N PHE A 223 -11.27 -8.90 1.18
CA PHE A 223 -9.91 -9.44 1.10
C PHE A 223 -9.69 -10.63 2.04
N LYS A 224 -10.77 -11.36 2.41
CA LYS A 224 -10.73 -12.43 3.42
C LYS A 224 -9.67 -13.52 3.16
N ASN A 225 -9.39 -13.82 1.89
CA ASN A 225 -8.48 -14.89 1.48
C ASN A 225 -7.12 -14.37 0.99
N ILE A 226 -6.79 -13.11 1.29
CA ILE A 226 -5.55 -12.47 0.81
C ILE A 226 -4.51 -12.48 1.92
N ASP A 227 -3.34 -13.03 1.62
CA ASP A 227 -2.15 -12.89 2.47
C ASP A 227 -1.42 -11.59 2.09
N ASN A 228 -1.33 -10.66 3.05
CA ASN A 228 -0.67 -9.37 2.87
C ASN A 228 0.83 -9.50 2.53
N ARG A 229 1.47 -10.62 2.86
CA ARG A 229 2.87 -10.89 2.53
C ARG A 229 3.06 -11.18 1.05
N LEU A 230 2.15 -11.95 0.45
CA LEU A 230 2.12 -12.17 -1.00
C LEU A 230 1.82 -10.89 -1.76
N LEU A 231 0.95 -10.04 -1.21
CA LEU A 231 0.69 -8.72 -1.78
C LEU A 231 1.93 -7.82 -1.71
N SER A 232 2.66 -7.84 -0.59
CA SER A 232 3.93 -7.14 -0.44
C SER A 232 5.01 -7.67 -1.40
N LEU A 233 5.12 -8.99 -1.57
CA LEU A 233 6.02 -9.60 -2.57
C LEU A 233 5.69 -9.12 -4.00
N THR A 234 4.41 -8.90 -4.29
CA THR A 234 3.97 -8.38 -5.60
C THR A 234 4.56 -7.00 -5.87
N LEU A 235 4.72 -6.15 -4.85
CA LEU A 235 5.34 -4.82 -5.01
C LEU A 235 6.77 -4.93 -5.56
N VAL A 236 7.57 -5.88 -5.05
CA VAL A 236 8.95 -6.10 -5.53
C VAL A 236 8.93 -6.76 -6.91
N LYS A 237 8.09 -7.81 -7.12
CA LYS A 237 7.97 -8.51 -8.42
C LYS A 237 7.58 -7.58 -9.57
N GLU A 238 6.77 -6.56 -9.30
CA GLU A 238 6.26 -5.61 -10.29
C GLU A 238 7.08 -4.31 -10.36
N ASN A 239 8.24 -4.24 -9.69
CA ASN A 239 9.11 -3.07 -9.60
C ASN A 239 8.37 -1.80 -9.12
N MET A 240 7.49 -1.95 -8.13
CA MET A 240 6.81 -0.82 -7.45
C MET A 240 7.61 -0.32 -6.24
N THR A 241 8.48 -1.16 -5.69
CA THR A 241 9.48 -0.81 -4.68
C THR A 241 10.65 -1.78 -4.76
N ASN A 242 11.81 -1.38 -4.22
CA ASN A 242 13.03 -2.18 -4.24
C ASN A 242 13.09 -3.22 -3.13
N ALA A 243 12.33 -3.04 -2.04
CA ALA A 243 12.33 -4.01 -0.96
C ALA A 243 11.07 -3.94 -0.10
N VAL A 244 10.70 -5.07 0.51
CA VAL A 244 9.66 -5.17 1.54
C VAL A 244 10.20 -5.89 2.77
N ILE A 245 9.65 -5.56 3.95
CA ILE A 245 10.10 -6.11 5.23
C ILE A 245 8.94 -6.78 5.97
N PHE A 246 9.23 -7.95 6.55
CA PHE A 246 8.36 -8.70 7.46
C PHE A 246 9.00 -8.79 8.83
N THR A 247 8.23 -8.46 9.86
CA THR A 247 8.66 -8.60 11.26
C THR A 247 8.38 -10.00 11.81
N PRO A 248 8.97 -10.38 12.96
CA PRO A 248 8.80 -11.72 13.54
C PRO A 248 7.34 -12.12 13.83
N ASP A 249 6.43 -11.15 13.95
CA ASP A 249 4.99 -11.37 14.06
C ASP A 249 4.33 -11.78 12.72
N GLY A 250 5.13 -11.98 11.66
CA GLY A 250 4.67 -12.35 10.33
C GLY A 250 3.99 -11.20 9.58
N ARG A 251 4.05 -9.96 10.07
CA ARG A 251 3.38 -8.82 9.45
C ARG A 251 4.34 -8.00 8.62
N ASN A 252 3.82 -7.44 7.53
CA ASN A 252 4.58 -6.49 6.73
C ASN A 252 4.64 -5.13 7.45
N GLN A 253 5.81 -4.51 7.40
CA GLN A 253 6.05 -3.22 8.03
C GLN A 253 6.70 -2.25 7.05
N GLN A 254 6.46 -0.96 7.26
CA GLN A 254 7.12 0.07 6.48
C GLN A 254 8.62 0.05 6.83
N PRO A 255 9.53 0.01 5.84
CA PRO A 255 10.95 -0.18 6.14
C PRO A 255 11.60 0.89 7.02
N ALA A 256 11.23 2.16 6.87
CA ALA A 256 11.77 3.23 7.71
C ALA A 256 11.38 3.08 9.19
N ASP A 257 10.19 2.57 9.51
CA ASP A 257 9.74 2.35 10.88
C ASP A 257 10.61 1.31 11.61
N ILE A 258 11.17 0.35 10.86
CA ILE A 258 12.06 -0.69 11.40
C ILE A 258 13.53 -0.25 11.39
N LEU A 259 13.97 0.38 10.31
CA LEU A 259 15.41 0.61 10.04
C LEU A 259 15.91 1.99 10.46
N TYR A 260 15.03 2.94 10.75
CA TYR A 260 15.43 4.32 11.03
C TYR A 260 16.38 4.39 12.24
N LYS A 261 17.57 4.96 11.99
CA LYS A 261 18.68 5.10 12.94
C LYS A 261 19.19 3.79 13.54
N LYS A 262 18.85 2.61 13.00
CA LYS A 262 19.36 1.32 13.48
C LYS A 262 20.78 1.04 12.99
N ASN A 263 21.54 0.26 13.76
CA ASN A 263 22.78 -0.37 13.30
C ASN A 263 22.41 -1.69 12.62
N ILE A 264 22.47 -1.76 11.30
CA ILE A 264 21.92 -2.88 10.53
C ILE A 264 22.97 -3.97 10.34
N LEU A 265 22.64 -5.21 10.70
CA LEU A 265 23.40 -6.41 10.34
C LEU A 265 22.53 -7.29 9.44
N THR A 266 22.96 -7.48 8.19
CA THR A 266 22.19 -8.26 7.21
C THR A 266 22.91 -9.57 6.89
N LEU A 267 22.16 -10.68 6.90
CA LEU A 267 22.58 -11.95 6.35
C LEU A 267 21.77 -12.22 5.07
N ARG A 268 22.44 -12.31 3.92
CA ARG A 268 21.80 -12.62 2.64
C ARG A 268 21.91 -14.11 2.33
N GLY A 269 20.82 -14.73 1.87
CA GLY A 269 20.81 -16.14 1.52
C GLY A 269 19.51 -16.62 0.89
N SER A 270 19.51 -17.84 0.37
CA SER A 270 18.29 -18.49 -0.14
C SER A 270 17.39 -19.00 0.99
N PHE A 271 17.99 -19.37 2.13
CA PHE A 271 17.34 -19.91 3.33
C PHE A 271 16.34 -21.04 3.04
N ARG A 272 16.75 -22.02 2.22
CA ARG A 272 15.94 -23.18 1.80
C ARG A 272 16.50 -24.52 2.31
N PRO A 273 16.27 -24.91 3.58
CA PRO A 273 15.79 -24.08 4.69
C PRO A 273 16.95 -23.26 5.30
N VAL A 274 16.63 -22.41 6.28
CA VAL A 274 17.66 -21.88 7.20
C VAL A 274 18.27 -23.04 8.01
N THR A 275 19.59 -23.04 8.17
CA THR A 275 20.34 -24.11 8.83
C THR A 275 21.16 -23.59 10.01
N LYS A 276 21.68 -24.50 10.84
CA LYS A 276 22.61 -24.16 11.94
C LYS A 276 23.86 -23.42 11.46
N VAL A 277 24.31 -23.70 10.22
CA VAL A 277 25.44 -22.97 9.62
C VAL A 277 25.08 -21.50 9.42
N ASN A 278 23.86 -21.20 8.96
CA ASN A 278 23.41 -19.82 8.80
C ASN A 278 23.34 -19.08 10.15
N ILE A 279 22.89 -19.77 11.20
CA ILE A 279 22.81 -19.21 12.56
C ILE A 279 24.22 -18.97 13.13
N ASP A 280 25.14 -19.93 13.02
CA ASP A 280 26.54 -19.73 13.47
C ASP A 280 27.21 -18.58 12.71
N MET A 281 27.00 -18.48 11.38
CA MET A 281 27.47 -17.33 10.59
C MET A 281 26.93 -16.00 11.11
N LEU A 282 25.63 -15.92 11.42
CA LEU A 282 25.01 -14.73 11.99
C LEU A 282 25.62 -14.40 13.36
N GLU A 283 25.75 -15.38 14.25
CA GLU A 283 26.28 -15.18 15.61
C GLU A 283 27.73 -14.71 15.59
N ARG A 284 28.57 -15.32 14.73
CA ARG A 284 29.96 -14.92 14.50
C ARG A 284 30.05 -13.51 13.94
N GLY A 285 29.24 -13.20 12.92
CA GLY A 285 29.15 -11.86 12.35
C GLY A 285 28.68 -10.83 13.38
N LEU A 286 27.70 -11.17 14.21
CA LEU A 286 27.17 -10.30 15.26
C LEU A 286 28.20 -10.04 16.36
N MET A 287 29.01 -11.04 16.74
CA MET A 287 30.09 -10.86 17.71
C MET A 287 31.08 -9.79 17.22
N VAL A 288 31.57 -9.90 15.99
CA VAL A 288 32.49 -8.92 15.39
C VAL A 288 31.80 -7.57 15.20
N PHE A 289 30.54 -7.54 14.77
CA PHE A 289 29.80 -6.29 14.55
C PHE A 289 29.61 -5.49 15.84
N LYS A 290 29.46 -6.16 16.98
CA LYS A 290 29.35 -5.51 18.31
C LYS A 290 30.66 -4.87 18.80
N GLU A 291 31.81 -5.25 18.24
CA GLU A 291 33.11 -4.69 18.63
C GLU A 291 33.39 -3.33 17.97
N ASP A 292 32.66 -2.97 16.91
CA ASP A 292 32.79 -1.67 16.25
C ASP A 292 32.30 -0.54 17.16
N LYS A 293 33.15 0.46 17.39
CA LYS A 293 32.86 1.63 18.24
C LYS A 293 31.67 2.46 17.78
N LYS A 294 31.24 2.33 16.52
CA LYS A 294 30.07 3.02 15.95
C LYS A 294 28.76 2.26 16.17
N VAL A 295 28.82 1.03 16.69
CA VAL A 295 27.65 0.18 16.89
C VAL A 295 27.14 0.30 18.32
N THR A 296 25.89 0.68 18.45
CA THR A 296 25.19 0.67 19.75
C THR A 296 24.44 -0.66 19.87
N ILE A 297 24.86 -1.53 20.81
CA ILE A 297 24.36 -2.91 20.93
C ILE A 297 22.83 -3.00 20.98
N ASN A 298 22.18 -2.15 21.79
CA ASN A 298 20.71 -2.14 21.94
C ASN A 298 19.97 -1.59 20.71
N ASN A 299 20.70 -1.11 19.72
CA ASN A 299 20.19 -0.49 18.50
C ASN A 299 20.50 -1.33 17.25
N ILE A 300 21.03 -2.54 17.43
CA ILE A 300 21.27 -3.47 16.33
C ILE A 300 19.93 -3.99 15.80
N GLN A 301 19.76 -3.96 14.48
CA GLN A 301 18.66 -4.61 13.77
C GLN A 301 19.24 -5.70 12.88
N ILE A 302 18.88 -6.95 13.16
CA ILE A 302 19.26 -8.09 12.33
C ILE A 302 18.23 -8.23 11.21
N LEU A 303 18.69 -8.41 9.97
CA LEU A 303 17.86 -8.65 8.79
C LEU A 303 18.31 -9.91 8.06
N PHE A 304 17.37 -10.79 7.76
CA PHE A 304 17.58 -11.87 6.81
C PHE A 304 17.09 -11.42 5.44
N GLU A 305 17.98 -11.33 4.46
CA GLU A 305 17.66 -10.87 3.11
C GLU A 305 17.55 -12.05 2.14
N ILE A 306 16.40 -12.16 1.48
CA ILE A 306 16.18 -13.08 0.35
C ILE A 306 15.98 -12.23 -0.90
N THR A 307 16.85 -12.39 -1.89
CA THR A 307 16.70 -11.65 -3.15
C THR A 307 15.67 -12.31 -4.07
N LEU A 308 15.04 -11.55 -4.96
CA LEU A 308 14.21 -12.11 -6.03
C LEU A 308 14.98 -13.13 -6.88
N SER A 309 16.28 -12.92 -7.08
CA SER A 309 17.15 -13.90 -7.76
C SER A 309 17.25 -15.22 -7.00
N ASN A 310 17.27 -15.18 -5.66
CA ASN A 310 17.24 -16.40 -4.85
C ASN A 310 15.88 -17.12 -4.93
N LEU A 311 14.79 -16.37 -5.11
CA LEU A 311 13.44 -16.93 -5.28
C LEU A 311 13.19 -17.49 -6.70
N LYS A 312 13.93 -17.00 -7.70
CA LYS A 312 13.85 -17.44 -9.11
C LYS A 312 14.84 -18.54 -9.50
N ALA A 313 15.63 -19.06 -8.56
CA ALA A 313 16.73 -19.97 -8.87
C ALA A 313 16.31 -21.23 -9.66
N ASP A 314 15.09 -21.73 -9.42
CA ASP A 314 14.52 -22.91 -10.10
C ASP A 314 13.44 -22.55 -11.14
N GLY A 315 13.33 -21.27 -11.53
CA GLY A 315 12.35 -20.80 -12.52
C GLY A 315 11.52 -19.61 -12.03
N GLU A 316 10.19 -19.73 -12.12
CA GLU A 316 9.28 -18.70 -11.63
C GLU A 316 9.22 -18.68 -10.10
N VAL A 317 8.99 -17.51 -9.51
CA VAL A 317 8.83 -17.38 -8.06
C VAL A 317 7.59 -18.16 -7.63
N ASP A 318 7.80 -19.20 -6.82
CA ASP A 318 6.75 -19.94 -6.15
C ASP A 318 6.31 -19.17 -4.89
N ASP A 319 5.06 -18.72 -4.90
CA ASP A 319 4.46 -17.95 -3.82
C ASP A 319 4.41 -18.78 -2.50
N GLN A 320 4.27 -20.10 -2.56
CA GLN A 320 4.23 -20.96 -1.36
C GLN A 320 5.62 -21.16 -0.76
N ASP A 321 6.62 -21.50 -1.58
CA ASP A 321 8.00 -21.64 -1.12
C ASP A 321 8.55 -20.32 -0.53
N PHE A 322 8.13 -19.17 -1.06
CA PHE A 322 8.39 -17.87 -0.42
C PHE A 322 7.78 -17.78 0.98
N LEU A 323 6.49 -18.10 1.13
CA LEU A 323 5.80 -18.02 2.42
C LEU A 323 6.45 -18.93 3.45
N ASP A 324 6.77 -20.18 3.08
CA ASP A 324 7.39 -21.15 3.97
C ASP A 324 8.75 -20.64 4.48
N ARG A 325 9.57 -20.05 3.60
CA ARG A 325 10.87 -19.46 4.00
C ARG A 325 10.69 -18.27 4.94
N ALA A 326 9.76 -17.37 4.62
CA ALA A 326 9.46 -16.21 5.46
C ALA A 326 8.92 -16.64 6.83
N ASP A 327 8.03 -17.63 6.88
CA ASP A 327 7.44 -18.17 8.09
C ASP A 327 8.48 -18.79 9.01
N ILE A 328 9.39 -19.61 8.47
CA ILE A 328 10.46 -20.21 9.26
C ILE A 328 11.34 -19.11 9.88
N LEU A 329 11.79 -18.13 9.10
CA LEU A 329 12.64 -17.05 9.61
C LEU A 329 11.92 -16.16 10.64
N CYS A 330 10.65 -15.82 10.40
CA CYS A 330 9.84 -15.04 11.34
C CYS A 330 9.63 -15.82 12.65
N SER A 331 9.36 -17.13 12.58
CA SER A 331 9.17 -18.00 13.75
C SER A 331 10.41 -18.14 14.62
N LEU A 332 11.60 -17.98 14.02
CA LEU A 332 12.89 -17.93 14.73
C LEU A 332 13.16 -16.55 15.36
N GLY A 333 12.25 -15.59 15.24
CA GLY A 333 12.38 -14.26 15.81
C GLY A 333 13.09 -13.25 14.91
N TYR A 334 13.33 -13.56 13.63
CA TYR A 334 14.07 -12.69 12.72
C TYR A 334 13.17 -11.80 11.86
N THR A 335 13.66 -10.60 11.57
CA THR A 335 13.09 -9.72 10.56
C THR A 335 13.59 -10.14 9.19
N VAL A 336 12.67 -10.29 8.23
CA VAL A 336 12.96 -10.73 6.85
C VAL A 336 12.80 -9.57 5.90
N MET A 337 13.76 -9.38 5.00
CA MET A 337 13.71 -8.42 3.90
C MET A 337 13.72 -9.17 2.57
N ILE A 338 12.87 -8.75 1.63
CA ILE A 338 12.86 -9.25 0.26
C ILE A 338 13.23 -8.11 -0.67
N SER A 339 14.16 -8.35 -1.60
CA SER A 339 14.70 -7.32 -2.51
C SER A 339 14.90 -7.82 -3.94
#